data_AF-H9UDS5-F1
#
_entry.id   AF-H9UDS5-F1
#
_cell.length_a   1.000
_cell.length_b   1.000
_cell.length_c   1.000
_cell.angle_alpha   90.00
_cell.angle_beta   90.00
_cell.angle_gamma   90.00
#
_symmetry.space_group_name_H-M   'P 1'
#
loop_
_entity.id
_entity.type
_entity.pdbx_description
1 polymer ?
#
loop_
_entity_poly.entity_id
_entity_poly.type
_entity_poly.pdbx_seq_one_letter_code
_entity_poly.pdbx_strand_id
1 'polypeptide(L)'
;MRRGFTLIELLIVMSIIAALMSVATPLGLNALAQAKATNVAANFRTLQQALVQMIVLEPNPPKNPDADILQYLYEQKYISTKPLGFEVRYNEERKAYIIKYTQSDIDPLKVKNVYSSIEIDDATGQLVLYVPLP
;
A
#
# COMPACT_ATOMS: atom_id res chain seq x y z
N MET A 1 39.84 -1.42 44.84
CA MET A 1 40.18 -0.72 43.57
C MET A 1 39.09 -1.01 42.55
N ARG A 2 38.33 0.00 42.11
CA ARG A 2 37.35 -0.18 41.03
C ARG A 2 38.08 -0.04 39.71
N ARG A 3 38.10 -1.10 38.89
CA ARG A 3 38.62 -1.03 37.52
C ARG A 3 37.57 -0.29 36.68
N GLY A 4 37.96 0.84 36.08
CA GLY A 4 37.15 1.55 35.09
C GLY A 4 37.39 0.99 33.69
N PHE A 5 36.42 1.13 32.81
CA PHE A 5 36.60 0.88 31.37
C PHE A 5 37.52 1.94 30.77
N THR A 6 38.40 1.53 29.87
CA THR A 6 39.25 2.46 29.10
C THR A 6 38.46 3.07 27.93
N LEU A 7 38.85 4.27 27.52
CA LEU A 7 38.25 4.92 26.34
C LEU A 7 38.48 4.10 25.06
N ILE A 8 39.63 3.44 24.95
CA ILE A 8 39.96 2.58 23.80
C ILE A 8 39.02 1.39 23.71
N GLU A 9 38.73 0.72 24.83
CA GLU A 9 37.78 -0.40 24.84
C GLU A 9 36.40 0.04 24.36
N LEU A 10 35.91 1.20 24.82
CA LEU A 10 34.62 1.72 24.38
C LEU A 10 34.62 2.09 22.89
N LEU A 11 35.71 2.68 22.39
CA LEU A 11 35.85 3.06 20.98
C LEU A 11 35.82 1.84 20.06
N ILE A 12 36.58 0.79 20.38
CA ILE A 12 36.59 -0.44 19.57
C ILE A 12 35.19 -1.07 19.54
N VAL A 13 34.51 -1.11 20.69
CA VAL A 13 33.13 -1.64 20.77
C VAL A 13 32.17 -0.84 19.91
N MET A 14 32.21 0.49 19.98
CA MET A 14 31.38 1.35 19.13
C MET A 14 31.69 1.17 17.65
N SER A 15 32.96 1.03 17.27
CA SER A 15 33.37 0.78 15.90
C SER A 15 32.85 -0.56 15.38
N ILE A 16 32.90 -1.63 16.18
CA ILE A 16 32.36 -2.94 15.80
C ILE A 16 30.83 -2.88 15.66
N ILE A 17 30.13 -2.25 16.61
CA ILE A 17 28.67 -2.10 16.54
C ILE A 17 28.27 -1.30 15.30
N ALA A 18 28.96 -0.20 15.01
CA ALA A 18 28.72 0.60 13.81
C ALA A 18 28.94 -0.19 12.52
N ALA A 19 30.02 -0.99 12.45
CA ALA A 19 30.29 -1.86 11.30
C ALA A 19 29.19 -2.90 11.09
N LEU A 20 28.71 -3.54 12.17
CA LEU A 20 27.62 -4.51 12.09
C LEU A 20 26.29 -3.86 11.67
N MET A 21 25.95 -2.71 12.24
CA MET A 21 24.73 -1.97 11.87
C MET A 21 24.77 -1.48 10.42
N SER A 22 25.93 -1.09 9.91
CA SER A 22 26.11 -0.66 8.51
C SER A 22 25.68 -1.74 7.52
N VAL A 23 25.98 -3.01 7.82
CA VAL A 23 25.60 -4.15 6.95
C VAL A 23 24.15 -4.60 7.20
N ALA A 24 23.68 -4.58 8.44
CA ALA A 24 22.34 -5.08 8.78
C ALA A 24 21.20 -4.12 8.39
N THR A 25 21.41 -2.81 8.49
CA THR A 25 20.37 -1.79 8.24
C THR A 25 19.75 -1.84 6.83
N PRO A 26 20.52 -1.87 5.72
CA PRO A 26 19.91 -1.88 4.38
C PRO A 26 19.02 -3.11 4.13
N LEU A 27 19.36 -4.26 4.74
CA LEU A 27 18.55 -5.48 4.66
C LEU A 27 17.19 -5.28 5.34
N GLY A 28 17.19 -4.70 6.54
CA GLY A 28 15.97 -4.40 7.29
C GLY A 28 15.06 -3.40 6.57
N LEU A 29 15.64 -2.35 5.97
CA LEU A 29 14.89 -1.36 5.20
C LEU A 29 14.23 -1.98 3.96
N ASN A 30 14.93 -2.88 3.25
CA ASN A 30 14.36 -3.56 2.09
C ASN A 30 13.22 -4.51 2.48
N ALA A 31 13.37 -5.25 3.58
CA ALA A 31 12.32 -6.12 4.12
C ALA A 31 11.08 -5.32 4.54
N LEU A 32 11.26 -4.16 5.18
CA LEU A 32 10.17 -3.26 5.54
C LEU A 32 9.45 -2.72 4.29
N ALA A 33 10.20 -2.32 3.26
CA ALA A 33 9.62 -1.89 1.99
C ALA A 33 8.81 -3.01 1.31
N GLN A 34 9.29 -4.26 1.37
CA GLN A 34 8.56 -5.42 0.86
C GLN A 34 7.29 -5.72 1.66
N ALA A 35 7.34 -5.62 2.99
CA ALA A 35 6.18 -5.79 3.85
C ALA A 35 5.10 -4.72 3.58
N LYS A 36 5.51 -3.45 3.44
CA LYS A 36 4.62 -2.35 3.03
C LYS A 36 3.97 -2.62 1.67
N ALA A 37 4.76 -3.03 0.67
CA ALA A 37 4.23 -3.34 -0.66
C ALA A 37 3.19 -4.47 -0.61
N THR A 38 3.45 -5.51 0.20
CA THR A 38 2.52 -6.63 0.40
C THR A 38 1.24 -6.18 1.10
N ASN A 39 1.33 -5.28 2.09
CA ASN A 39 0.16 -4.72 2.77
C ASN A 39 -0.71 -3.89 1.82
N VAL A 40 -0.10 -3.03 1.00
CA VAL A 40 -0.84 -2.24 -0.01
C VAL A 40 -1.50 -3.15 -1.04
N ALA A 41 -0.80 -4.18 -1.53
CA ALA A 41 -1.38 -5.18 -2.42
C ALA A 41 -2.57 -5.92 -1.78
N ALA A 42 -2.48 -6.29 -0.50
CA ALA A 42 -3.58 -6.92 0.23
C ALA A 42 -4.79 -5.98 0.39
N ASN A 43 -4.54 -4.70 0.65
CA ASN A 43 -5.59 -3.68 0.69
C ASN A 43 -6.27 -3.51 -0.68
N PHE A 44 -5.51 -3.45 -1.77
CA PHE A 44 -6.06 -3.43 -3.14
C PHE A 44 -6.98 -4.62 -3.40
N ARG A 45 -6.54 -5.83 -3.05
CA ARG A 45 -7.34 -7.05 -3.21
C ARG A 45 -8.63 -6.99 -2.39
N THR A 46 -8.55 -6.50 -1.15
CA THR A 46 -9.71 -6.38 -0.26
C THR A 46 -10.72 -5.37 -0.81
N LEU A 47 -10.24 -4.20 -1.28
CA LEU A 47 -11.09 -3.20 -1.92
C LEU A 47 -11.71 -3.70 -3.22
N GLN A 48 -10.97 -4.45 -4.04
CA GLN A 48 -11.53 -5.07 -5.23
C GLN A 48 -12.65 -6.05 -4.90
N GLN A 49 -12.46 -6.91 -3.90
CA GLN A 49 -13.49 -7.84 -3.46
C GLN A 49 -14.75 -7.12 -2.97
N ALA A 50 -14.57 -6.05 -2.18
CA ALA A 50 -15.67 -5.21 -1.72
C ALA A 50 -16.42 -4.54 -2.88
N LEU A 51 -15.70 -4.03 -3.90
CA LEU A 51 -16.30 -3.45 -5.09
C LEU A 51 -17.07 -4.48 -5.91
N VAL A 52 -16.50 -5.66 -6.14
CA VAL A 52 -17.20 -6.74 -6.86
C VAL A 52 -18.46 -7.14 -6.10
N GLN A 53 -18.39 -7.25 -4.76
CA GLN A 53 -19.55 -7.57 -3.94
C GLN A 53 -20.64 -6.49 -4.03
N MET A 54 -20.27 -5.21 -3.98
CA MET A 54 -21.20 -4.08 -4.19
C MET A 54 -21.87 -4.17 -5.57
N ILE A 55 -21.09 -4.40 -6.64
CA ILE A 55 -21.61 -4.50 -8.02
C ILE A 55 -22.60 -5.65 -8.18
N VAL A 56 -22.36 -6.78 -7.49
CA VAL A 56 -23.22 -7.98 -7.59
C VAL A 56 -24.48 -7.86 -6.73
N LEU A 57 -24.39 -7.24 -5.55
CA LEU A 57 -25.51 -7.16 -4.61
C LEU A 57 -26.41 -5.95 -4.84
N GLU A 58 -25.88 -4.85 -5.37
CA GLU A 58 -26.65 -3.64 -5.59
C GLU A 58 -27.16 -3.54 -7.03
N PRO A 59 -28.48 -3.34 -7.22
CA PRO A 59 -29.05 -3.11 -8.55
C PRO A 59 -28.54 -1.82 -9.21
N ASN A 60 -28.15 -0.83 -8.41
CA ASN A 60 -27.77 0.49 -8.90
C ASN A 60 -26.63 1.09 -8.05
N PRO A 61 -25.40 0.57 -8.18
CA PRO A 61 -24.27 1.08 -7.43
C PRO A 61 -23.96 2.52 -7.84
N PRO A 62 -23.35 3.34 -6.96
CA PRO A 62 -23.02 4.72 -7.28
C PRO A 62 -22.03 4.76 -8.45
N LYS A 63 -22.49 5.34 -9.58
CA LYS A 63 -21.71 5.54 -10.82
C LYS A 63 -21.26 6.98 -10.99
N ASN A 64 -21.39 7.82 -9.96
CA ASN A 64 -21.05 9.23 -10.08
C ASN A 64 -19.52 9.39 -9.95
N PRO A 65 -18.81 10.01 -10.92
CA PRO A 65 -17.36 10.15 -10.88
C PRO A 65 -16.85 11.00 -9.70
N ASP A 66 -17.70 11.88 -9.16
CA ASP A 66 -17.38 12.75 -8.01
C ASP A 66 -17.78 12.16 -6.65
N ALA A 67 -18.44 11.00 -6.62
CA ALA A 67 -18.76 10.34 -5.35
C ALA A 67 -17.52 9.65 -4.76
N ASP A 68 -17.29 9.85 -3.47
CA ASP A 68 -16.31 9.04 -2.71
C ASP A 68 -16.90 7.64 -2.50
N ILE A 69 -16.64 6.75 -3.46
CA ILE A 69 -17.12 5.36 -3.40
C ILE A 69 -16.44 4.61 -2.25
N LEU A 70 -15.26 5.03 -1.80
CA LEU A 70 -14.62 4.42 -0.64
C LEU A 70 -15.39 4.72 0.65
N GLN A 71 -15.96 5.92 0.78
CA GLN A 71 -16.88 6.26 1.85
C GLN A 71 -18.15 5.41 1.78
N TYR A 72 -18.72 5.23 0.57
CA TYR A 72 -19.89 4.39 0.37
C TYR A 72 -19.66 2.93 0.79
N LEU A 73 -18.51 2.34 0.41
CA LEU A 73 -18.15 0.97 0.79
C LEU A 73 -18.06 0.80 2.31
N TYR A 74 -17.62 1.85 3.03
CA TYR A 74 -17.56 1.85 4.49
C TYR A 74 -18.97 1.96 5.12
N GLU A 75 -19.81 2.86 4.61
CA GLU A 75 -21.17 3.07 5.11
C GLU A 75 -22.07 1.86 4.89
N GLN A 76 -21.98 1.22 3.72
CA GLN A 76 -22.69 -0.02 3.41
C GLN A 76 -22.03 -1.28 4.01
N LYS A 77 -20.97 -1.12 4.80
CA LYS A 77 -20.26 -2.21 5.51
C LYS A 77 -19.64 -3.28 4.60
N TYR A 78 -19.36 -2.96 3.34
CA TYR A 78 -18.54 -3.83 2.48
C TYR A 78 -17.08 -3.85 2.96
N ILE A 79 -16.63 -2.77 3.60
CA ILE A 79 -15.36 -2.72 4.31
C ILE A 79 -15.58 -2.26 5.75
N SER A 80 -14.88 -2.88 6.69
CA SER A 80 -14.94 -2.52 8.11
C SER A 80 -14.01 -1.35 8.47
N THR A 81 -13.05 -1.04 7.61
CA THR A 81 -12.02 -0.04 7.88
C THR A 81 -11.63 0.66 6.58
N LYS A 82 -11.52 1.99 6.60
CA LYS A 82 -11.05 2.78 5.45
C LYS A 82 -9.51 2.70 5.40
N PRO A 83 -8.90 2.03 4.40
CA PRO A 83 -7.46 2.03 4.28
C PRO A 83 -6.97 3.43 3.87
N LEU A 84 -5.93 3.92 4.56
CA LEU A 84 -5.36 5.25 4.31
C LEU A 84 -4.61 5.28 2.97
N GLY A 85 -4.68 6.41 2.26
CA GLY A 85 -3.99 6.59 0.98
C GLY A 85 -4.68 5.91 -0.21
N PHE A 86 -5.91 5.42 -0.04
CA PHE A 86 -6.70 4.88 -1.14
C PHE A 86 -7.83 5.83 -1.49
N GLU A 87 -8.09 5.96 -2.79
CA GLU A 87 -9.25 6.62 -3.34
C GLU A 87 -9.94 5.68 -4.32
N VAL A 88 -11.26 5.63 -4.28
CA VAL A 88 -12.04 4.83 -5.22
C VAL A 88 -12.97 5.75 -5.97
N ARG A 89 -12.81 5.81 -7.29
CA ARG A 89 -13.60 6.64 -8.18
C ARG A 89 -14.20 5.82 -9.31
N TYR A 90 -15.37 6.23 -9.80
CA TYR A 90 -15.95 5.62 -10.98
C TYR A 90 -15.43 6.32 -12.23
N ASN A 91 -15.02 5.54 -13.23
CA ASN A 91 -14.67 6.05 -14.55
C ASN A 91 -15.79 5.72 -15.54
N GLU A 92 -16.45 6.76 -16.04
CA GLU A 92 -17.57 6.66 -16.98
C GLU A 92 -17.14 6.15 -18.36
N GLU A 93 -15.93 6.50 -18.82
CA GLU A 93 -15.42 6.10 -20.14
C GLU A 93 -15.16 4.59 -20.23
N ARG A 94 -14.60 4.01 -19.17
CA ARG A 94 -14.26 2.58 -19.10
C ARG A 94 -15.35 1.72 -18.46
N LYS A 95 -16.45 2.33 -17.98
CA LYS A 95 -17.49 1.66 -17.17
C LYS A 95 -16.87 0.79 -16.05
N ALA A 96 -15.89 1.36 -15.35
CA ALA A 96 -15.11 0.62 -14.37
C ALA A 96 -14.84 1.48 -13.13
N TYR A 97 -14.76 0.82 -11.97
CA TYR A 97 -14.27 1.46 -10.76
C TYR A 97 -12.74 1.43 -10.76
N ILE A 98 -12.13 2.57 -10.42
CA ILE A 98 -10.68 2.72 -10.31
C ILE A 98 -10.35 2.89 -8.84
N ILE A 99 -9.57 1.96 -8.30
CA ILE A 99 -8.91 2.12 -7.01
C ILE A 99 -7.55 2.76 -7.29
N LYS A 100 -7.28 3.93 -6.71
CA LYS A 100 -5.99 4.63 -6.78
C LYS A 100 -5.30 4.64 -5.43
N TYR A 101 -3.99 4.43 -5.40
CA TYR A 101 -3.16 4.67 -4.23
C TYR A 101 -2.44 6.00 -4.37
N THR A 102 -2.74 6.95 -3.49
CA THR A 102 -2.31 8.35 -3.59
C THR A 102 -0.99 8.63 -2.86
N GLN A 103 -0.46 7.69 -2.09
CA GLN A 103 0.83 7.86 -1.41
C GLN A 103 1.98 7.38 -2.30
N SER A 104 3.04 8.19 -2.40
CA SER A 104 4.27 7.85 -3.13
C SER A 104 5.32 7.18 -2.22
N ASP A 105 4.91 6.58 -1.11
CA ASP A 105 5.82 6.07 -0.07
C ASP A 105 6.38 4.66 -0.37
N ILE A 106 5.92 4.04 -1.45
CA ILE A 106 6.20 2.65 -1.82
C ILE A 106 6.57 2.57 -3.29
N ASP A 107 7.53 1.72 -3.60
CA ASP A 107 7.93 1.39 -4.97
C ASP A 107 6.78 0.71 -5.73
N PRO A 108 6.22 1.33 -6.78
CA PRO A 108 5.09 0.79 -7.53
C PRO A 108 5.40 -0.58 -8.17
N LEU A 109 6.65 -0.84 -8.53
CA LEU A 109 7.06 -2.10 -9.14
C LEU A 109 6.98 -3.26 -8.15
N LYS A 110 7.34 -3.02 -6.87
CA LYS A 110 7.22 -4.03 -5.82
C LYS A 110 5.77 -4.44 -5.58
N VAL A 111 4.86 -3.47 -5.61
CA VAL A 111 3.43 -3.73 -5.42
C VAL A 111 2.85 -4.48 -6.62
N LYS A 112 3.19 -4.08 -7.84
CA LYS A 112 2.79 -4.78 -9.08
C LYS A 112 3.29 -6.22 -9.12
N ASN A 113 4.50 -6.49 -8.64
CA ASN A 113 5.02 -7.85 -8.55
C ASN A 113 4.24 -8.74 -7.58
N VAL A 114 3.66 -8.16 -6.51
CA VAL A 114 2.81 -8.89 -5.56
C VAL A 114 1.39 -9.06 -6.11
N TYR A 115 0.87 -8.04 -6.80
CA TYR A 115 -0.46 -8.09 -7.39
C TYR A 115 -0.46 -7.57 -8.84
N SER A 116 -0.39 -8.53 -9.78
CA SER A 116 -0.21 -8.27 -11.21
C SER A 116 -1.39 -7.56 -11.88
N SER A 117 -2.56 -7.56 -11.24
CA SER A 117 -3.75 -6.85 -11.70
C SER A 117 -3.64 -5.33 -11.52
N ILE A 118 -2.65 -4.85 -10.76
CA ILE A 118 -2.41 -3.42 -10.57
C ILE A 118 -1.65 -2.87 -11.78
N GLU A 119 -2.22 -1.84 -12.38
CA GLU A 119 -1.59 -1.02 -13.39
C GLU A 119 -0.89 0.17 -12.73
N ILE A 120 0.14 0.69 -13.40
CA ILE A 120 0.81 1.92 -12.99
C ILE A 120 0.30 2.96 -13.98
N ASP A 121 -0.34 4.01 -13.47
CA ASP A 121 -0.82 5.10 -14.31
C ASP A 121 0.38 5.91 -14.79
N ASP A 122 0.71 5.80 -16.09
CA ASP A 122 1.89 6.44 -16.69
C ASP A 122 1.89 7.97 -16.57
N ALA A 123 0.72 8.60 -16.32
CA ALA A 123 0.60 10.04 -16.16
C ALA A 123 0.88 10.53 -14.73
N THR A 124 0.69 9.68 -13.71
CA THR A 124 0.84 10.06 -12.29
C THR A 124 1.85 9.23 -11.52
N GLY A 125 2.33 8.12 -12.10
CA GLY A 125 3.21 7.15 -11.44
C GLY A 125 2.53 6.41 -10.28
N GLN A 126 1.20 6.55 -10.14
CA GLN A 126 0.42 5.98 -9.04
C GLN A 126 -0.09 4.57 -9.39
N LEU A 127 -0.27 3.77 -8.36
CA LEU A 127 -0.85 2.43 -8.49
C LEU A 127 -2.35 2.55 -8.69
N VAL A 128 -2.84 1.99 -9.78
CA VAL A 128 -4.25 1.99 -10.15
C VAL A 128 -4.73 0.58 -10.42
N LEU A 129 -5.93 0.25 -9.96
CA LEU A 129 -6.56 -1.04 -10.18
C LEU A 129 -7.94 -0.81 -10.76
N TYR A 130 -8.19 -1.39 -11.95
CA TYR A 130 -9.45 -1.29 -12.65
C TYR A 130 -10.34 -2.49 -12.31
N VAL A 131 -11.55 -2.22 -11.82
CA VAL A 131 -12.59 -3.22 -11.58
C VAL A 131 -13.72 -2.98 -12.57
N PRO A 132 -13.80 -3.75 -13.67
CA PRO A 132 -14.83 -3.57 -14.69
C PRO A 132 -16.21 -3.94 -14.15
N LEU A 133 -17.23 -3.22 -14.62
CA LEU A 133 -18.61 -3.66 -14.49
C LEU A 133 -18.88 -4.83 -15.46
N PRO A 134 -19.73 -5.81 -15.09
CA PRO A 134 -20.18 -6.87 -15.99
C PRO A 134 -21.03 -6.33 -17.15
#